data_AF-A0A9E1VBF6-F1
#
_entry.id   AF-A0A9E1VBF6-F1
#
_cell.length_a   1.000
_cell.length_b   1.000
_cell.length_c   1.000
_cell.angle_alpha   90.00
_cell.angle_beta   90.00
_cell.angle_gamma   90.00
#
_symmetry.space_group_name_H-M   'P 1'
#
loop_
_entity.id
_entity.type
_entity.pdbx_description
1 polymer ?
#
loop_
_entity_poly.entity_id
_entity_poly.type
_entity_poly.pdbx_seq_one_letter_code
_entity_poly.pdbx_strand_id
1 'polypeptide(L)'
;MMDWTDRHDRVFLRLLSRHARLYTEMITTGALLRGDAARFLAFDAAEHPVAAQLGGSDPQALAACARMVAAHGYDEVNLNVGCPSLRVQAGRFGACLMKEPELVAQCVAAMRAAVDIP
;
A
#
# COMPACT_ATOMS: atom_id res chain seq x y z
N MET A 1 -3.29 -2.07 9.42
CA MET A 1 -2.67 -1.54 10.66
C MET A 1 -1.34 -2.23 10.89
N MET A 2 -0.26 -1.46 11.07
CA MET A 2 1.08 -2.00 11.32
C MET A 2 1.09 -2.96 12.52
N ASP A 3 1.79 -4.09 12.39
CA ASP A 3 1.92 -5.19 13.35
C ASP A 3 0.61 -5.92 13.71
N TRP A 4 -0.49 -5.65 13.00
CA TRP A 4 -1.78 -6.30 13.22
C TRP A 4 -2.32 -6.95 11.96
N THR A 5 -2.56 -6.18 10.90
CA THR A 5 -3.21 -6.68 9.68
C THR A 5 -2.20 -7.33 8.73
N ASP A 6 -1.40 -8.24 9.26
CA ASP A 6 -0.58 -9.15 8.45
C ASP A 6 -1.49 -10.15 7.71
N ARG A 7 -0.91 -11.03 6.90
CA ARG A 7 -1.70 -12.02 6.14
C ARG A 7 -2.47 -13.00 7.05
N HIS A 8 -1.96 -13.29 8.24
CA HIS A 8 -2.57 -14.25 9.16
C HIS A 8 -3.82 -13.65 9.81
N ASP A 9 -3.73 -12.40 10.28
CA ASP A 9 -4.87 -11.65 10.79
C ASP A 9 -5.92 -11.42 9.68
N ARG A 10 -5.51 -11.04 8.48
CA ARG A 10 -6.44 -10.80 7.37
C ARG A 10 -7.22 -12.07 6.98
N VAL A 11 -6.58 -13.24 6.96
CA VAL A 11 -7.29 -14.52 6.79
C VAL A 11 -8.28 -14.77 7.92
N PHE A 12 -7.90 -14.51 9.17
CA PHE A 12 -8.83 -14.62 10.31
C PHE A 12 -10.03 -13.67 10.17
N LEU A 13 -9.80 -12.40 9.83
CA LEU A 13 -10.86 -11.40 9.60
C LEU A 13 -11.80 -11.81 8.46
N ARG A 14 -11.29 -12.49 7.42
CA ARG A 14 -12.13 -13.03 6.34
C ARG A 14 -13.10 -14.09 6.84
N LEU A 15 -12.75 -14.87 7.88
CA LEU A 15 -13.68 -15.83 8.49
C LEU A 15 -14.87 -15.13 9.19
N LEU A 16 -14.67 -13.90 9.64
CA LEU A 16 -15.70 -13.10 10.30
C LEU A 16 -16.61 -12.37 9.31
N SER A 17 -16.07 -11.92 8.17
CA SER A 17 -16.84 -11.21 7.16
C SER A 17 -16.37 -11.53 5.74
N ARG A 18 -17.32 -11.87 4.87
CA ARG A 18 -17.09 -12.07 3.42
C ARG A 18 -17.15 -10.76 2.63
N HIS A 19 -17.60 -9.67 3.25
CA HIS A 19 -17.88 -8.40 2.57
C HIS A 19 -16.89 -7.30 2.93
N ALA A 20 -16.16 -7.43 4.04
CA ALA A 20 -15.15 -6.45 4.42
C ALA A 20 -14.01 -6.44 3.39
N ARG A 21 -13.60 -5.23 2.96
CA ARG A 21 -12.34 -5.02 2.24
C ARG A 21 -11.22 -4.99 3.26
N LEU A 22 -10.22 -5.82 3.02
CA LEU A 22 -9.05 -5.91 3.89
C LEU A 22 -7.95 -4.99 3.36
N TYR A 23 -7.14 -4.44 4.26
CA TYR A 23 -5.97 -3.63 3.91
C TYR A 23 -4.74 -4.26 4.52
N THR A 24 -3.64 -4.28 3.77
CA THR A 24 -2.34 -4.68 4.30
C THR A 24 -1.86 -3.72 5.39
N GLU A 25 -0.79 -4.11 6.07
CA GLU A 25 0.10 -3.14 6.69
C GLU A 25 0.64 -2.14 5.65
N MET A 26 1.16 -1.01 6.11
CA MET A 26 1.77 -0.03 5.21
C MET A 26 3.13 -0.55 4.73
N ILE A 27 3.28 -0.70 3.42
CA ILE A 27 4.49 -1.19 2.77
C ILE A 27 5.23 -0.01 2.15
N THR A 28 6.48 0.25 2.56
CA THR A 28 7.25 1.34 1.97
C THR A 28 7.71 1.00 0.55
N THR A 29 7.82 2.00 -0.34
CA THR A 29 8.34 1.77 -1.70
C THR A 29 9.76 1.17 -1.68
N GLY A 30 10.59 1.56 -0.72
CA GLY A 30 11.93 0.98 -0.54
C GLY A 30 11.91 -0.51 -0.20
N ALA A 31 10.91 -0.97 0.55
CA ALA A 31 10.75 -2.39 0.89
C ALA A 31 10.44 -3.25 -0.33
N LEU A 32 9.67 -2.73 -1.29
CA LEU A 32 9.36 -3.43 -2.54
C LEU A 32 10.50 -3.32 -3.56
N LEU A 33 11.06 -2.13 -3.77
CA LEU A 33 12.04 -1.91 -4.84
C LEU A 33 13.44 -2.44 -4.52
N ARG A 34 13.79 -2.51 -3.23
CA ARG A 34 15.15 -2.88 -2.78
C ARG A 34 15.18 -4.01 -1.75
N GLY A 35 14.01 -4.43 -1.26
CA GLY A 35 13.88 -5.49 -0.27
C GLY A 35 13.27 -6.76 -0.86
N ASP A 36 12.72 -7.59 0.02
CA ASP A 36 12.06 -8.85 -0.35
C ASP A 36 10.60 -8.61 -0.72
N ALA A 37 10.37 -8.17 -1.97
CA ALA A 37 9.04 -7.87 -2.47
C ALA A 37 8.07 -9.05 -2.36
N ALA A 38 8.54 -10.29 -2.59
CA ALA A 38 7.71 -11.48 -2.51
C ALA A 38 7.16 -11.68 -1.09
N ARG A 39 7.99 -11.44 -0.07
CA ARG A 39 7.55 -11.49 1.33
C ARG A 39 6.52 -10.41 1.66
N PHE A 40 6.74 -9.17 1.21
CA PHE A 40 5.86 -8.04 1.55
C PHE A 40 4.52 -8.06 0.80
N LEU A 41 4.47 -8.64 -0.39
CA LEU A 41 3.25 -8.74 -1.20
C LEU A 41 2.48 -10.05 -0.99
N ALA A 42 3.02 -11.03 -0.26
CA ALA A 42 2.37 -12.31 -0.07
C ALA A 42 1.01 -12.16 0.64
N PHE A 43 -0.02 -12.75 0.04
CA PHE A 43 -1.37 -12.91 0.60
C PHE A 43 -1.97 -14.26 0.17
N ASP A 44 -2.99 -14.74 0.87
CA ASP A 44 -3.79 -15.92 0.53
C ASP A 44 -5.01 -15.51 -0.31
N ALA A 45 -5.37 -16.31 -1.33
CA ALA A 45 -6.49 -16.00 -2.22
C ALA A 45 -7.84 -15.77 -1.49
N ALA A 46 -8.04 -16.33 -0.29
CA ALA A 46 -9.22 -16.07 0.52
C ALA A 46 -9.33 -14.60 0.98
N GLU A 47 -8.23 -13.85 1.02
CA GLU A 47 -8.21 -12.47 1.51
C GLU A 47 -9.00 -11.51 0.62
N HIS A 48 -9.28 -11.85 -0.64
CA HIS A 48 -10.05 -10.99 -1.55
C HIS A 48 -11.45 -10.63 -1.00
N PRO A 49 -11.90 -9.36 -1.13
CA PRO A 49 -11.14 -8.23 -1.69
C PRO A 49 -10.11 -7.66 -0.70
N VAL A 50 -8.87 -7.44 -1.17
CA VAL A 50 -7.72 -6.94 -0.40
C VAL A 50 -6.98 -5.81 -1.14
N ALA A 51 -6.68 -4.75 -0.41
CA ALA A 51 -5.95 -3.57 -0.89
C ALA A 51 -4.53 -3.54 -0.30
N ALA A 52 -3.53 -3.21 -1.11
CA ALA A 52 -2.18 -2.95 -0.62
C ALA A 52 -2.00 -1.45 -0.32
N GLN A 53 -1.50 -1.12 0.86
CA GLN A 53 -1.21 0.26 1.23
C GLN A 53 0.28 0.58 1.09
N LEU A 54 0.62 1.52 0.21
CA LEU A 54 1.98 1.98 -0.04
C LEU A 54 2.33 3.23 0.80
N GLY A 55 3.60 3.30 1.23
CA GLY A 55 4.21 4.48 1.84
C GLY A 55 5.39 4.99 1.00
N GLY A 56 5.29 6.22 0.50
CA GLY A 56 6.35 6.88 -0.28
C GLY A 56 5.92 8.25 -0.77
N SER A 57 6.83 8.98 -1.40
CA SER A 57 6.59 10.32 -1.95
C SER A 57 7.26 10.60 -3.29
N ASP A 58 7.92 9.58 -3.86
CA ASP A 58 8.48 9.66 -5.21
C ASP A 58 7.47 9.06 -6.21
N PRO A 59 6.94 9.86 -7.17
CA PRO A 59 5.93 9.39 -8.11
C PRO A 59 6.36 8.18 -8.95
N GLN A 60 7.63 8.09 -9.36
CA GLN A 60 8.12 7.01 -10.20
C GLN A 60 8.25 5.70 -9.41
N ALA A 61 8.77 5.78 -8.19
CA ALA A 61 8.87 4.65 -7.27
C ALA A 61 7.48 4.12 -6.90
N LEU A 62 6.52 5.02 -6.63
CA LEU A 62 5.13 4.65 -6.36
C LEU A 62 4.47 3.98 -7.57
N ALA A 63 4.65 4.50 -8.78
CA ALA A 63 4.15 3.87 -10.00
C ALA A 63 4.75 2.47 -10.23
N ALA A 64 6.05 2.28 -9.97
CA ALA A 64 6.69 0.98 -10.04
C ALA A 64 6.14 -0.01 -9.01
N CYS A 65 5.97 0.44 -7.76
CA CYS A 65 5.37 -0.37 -6.71
C CYS A 65 3.90 -0.72 -6.99
N ALA A 66 3.12 0.22 -7.55
CA ALA A 66 1.74 -0.03 -7.95
C ALA A 66 1.66 -1.16 -8.99
N ARG A 67 2.56 -1.16 -10.01
CA ARG A 67 2.65 -2.27 -10.97
C ARG A 67 2.96 -3.60 -10.31
N MET A 68 3.88 -3.62 -9.33
CA MET A 68 4.21 -4.83 -8.59
C MET A 68 3.00 -5.35 -7.79
N VAL A 69 2.26 -4.44 -7.14
CA VAL A 69 1.02 -4.76 -6.41
C VAL A 69 -0.05 -5.32 -7.35
N ALA A 70 -0.34 -4.64 -8.46
CA ALA A 70 -1.34 -5.10 -9.42
C ALA A 70 -0.94 -6.44 -10.07
N ALA A 71 0.33 -6.62 -10.42
CA ALA A 71 0.84 -7.89 -10.96
C ALA A 71 0.79 -9.04 -9.94
N HIS A 72 0.81 -8.75 -8.63
CA HIS A 72 0.62 -9.75 -7.58
C HIS A 72 -0.85 -10.10 -7.34
N GLY A 73 -1.79 -9.38 -7.97
CA GLY A 73 -3.21 -9.71 -7.95
C GLY A 73 -4.05 -8.97 -6.92
N TYR A 74 -3.55 -7.92 -6.28
CA TYR A 74 -4.35 -7.09 -5.36
C TYR A 74 -5.52 -6.39 -6.07
N ASP A 75 -6.59 -6.08 -5.32
CA ASP A 75 -7.80 -5.43 -5.86
C ASP A 75 -7.72 -3.89 -5.87
N GLU A 76 -6.81 -3.29 -5.10
CA GLU A 76 -6.65 -1.84 -4.94
C GLU A 76 -5.21 -1.50 -4.50
N VAL A 77 -4.68 -0.36 -4.98
CA VAL A 77 -3.42 0.24 -4.50
C VAL A 77 -3.73 1.55 -3.77
N ASN A 78 -3.52 1.55 -2.45
CA ASN A 78 -3.78 2.71 -1.60
C ASN A 78 -2.48 3.48 -1.29
N LEU A 79 -2.52 4.82 -1.27
CA LEU A 79 -1.39 5.65 -0.82
C LEU A 79 -1.63 6.15 0.61
N ASN A 80 -0.71 5.85 1.53
CA ASN A 80 -0.77 6.39 2.88
C ASN A 80 -0.37 7.87 2.91
N VAL A 81 -1.36 8.72 3.14
CA VAL A 81 -1.18 10.17 3.41
C VAL A 81 -1.64 10.55 4.82
N GLY A 82 -1.77 9.58 5.73
CA GLY A 82 -2.45 9.78 7.02
C GLY A 82 -1.63 9.46 8.27
N CYS A 83 -0.53 8.70 8.17
CA CYS A 83 0.23 8.31 9.37
C CYS A 83 1.08 9.48 9.91
N PRO A 84 0.92 9.89 11.19
CA PRO A 84 1.66 11.01 11.77
C PRO A 84 2.97 10.61 12.45
N SER A 85 3.37 9.33 12.43
CA SER A 85 4.52 8.84 13.22
C SER A 85 5.86 9.47 12.79
N LEU A 86 6.79 9.61 13.73
CA LEU A 86 8.11 10.23 13.48
C LEU A 86 8.91 9.48 12.41
N ARG A 87 8.86 8.15 12.40
CA ARG A 87 9.58 7.32 11.41
C ARG A 87 9.07 7.58 9.99
N VAL A 88 7.76 7.78 9.84
CA VAL A 88 7.09 8.10 8.58
C VAL A 88 7.42 9.52 8.12
N GLN A 89 7.44 10.48 9.04
CA GLN A 89 7.85 11.85 8.75
C GLN A 89 9.31 11.92 8.26
N ALA A 90 10.24 11.22 8.93
CA ALA A 90 11.64 11.15 8.54
C ALA A 90 11.83 10.52 7.14
N GLY A 91 10.97 9.56 6.79
CA GLY A 91 10.92 8.95 5.46
C GLY A 91 10.24 9.81 4.39
N ARG A 92 9.69 10.98 4.74
CA ARG A 92 8.91 11.87 3.87
C ARG A 92 7.69 11.20 3.23
N PHE A 93 6.87 10.48 3.99
CA PHE A 93 5.56 10.01 3.54
C PHE A 93 4.53 10.11 4.66
N GLY A 94 3.28 9.67 4.45
CA GLY A 94 2.21 9.78 5.44
C GLY A 94 1.69 11.21 5.63
N ALA A 95 1.29 11.57 6.85
CA ALA A 95 0.56 12.82 7.13
C ALA A 95 1.36 14.09 6.79
N CYS A 96 2.69 14.04 6.75
CA CYS A 96 3.47 15.21 6.34
C CYS A 96 3.21 15.63 4.89
N LEU A 97 2.80 14.70 4.03
CA LEU A 97 2.44 14.98 2.63
C LEU A 97 1.16 15.80 2.49
N MET A 98 0.32 15.89 3.53
CA MET A 98 -0.84 16.78 3.51
C MET A 98 -0.46 18.27 3.38
N LYS A 99 0.80 18.61 3.64
CA LYS A 99 1.36 19.96 3.40
C LYS A 99 1.84 20.19 1.96
N GLU A 100 1.91 19.13 1.16
CA GLU A 100 2.42 19.14 -0.21
C GLU A 100 1.36 18.53 -1.17
N PRO A 101 0.16 19.14 -1.30
CA PRO A 101 -0.95 18.56 -2.05
C PRO A 101 -0.64 18.35 -3.54
N GLU A 102 0.18 19.20 -4.16
CA GLU A 102 0.62 19.04 -5.54
C GLU A 102 1.47 17.78 -5.70
N LEU A 103 2.33 17.48 -4.73
CA LEU A 103 3.14 16.25 -4.74
C LEU A 103 2.26 15.02 -4.58
N VAL A 104 1.26 15.06 -3.67
CA VAL A 104 0.28 13.98 -3.53
C VAL A 104 -0.47 13.75 -4.84
N ALA A 105 -0.91 14.80 -5.52
CA ALA A 105 -1.57 14.70 -6.81
C ALA A 105 -0.67 14.05 -7.86
N GLN A 106 0.61 14.43 -7.93
CA GLN A 106 1.59 13.80 -8.84
C GLN A 106 1.79 12.31 -8.53
N CYS A 107 1.92 11.95 -7.25
CA CYS A 107 2.05 10.57 -6.81
C CYS A 107 0.85 9.72 -7.22
N VAL A 108 -0.36 10.18 -6.91
CA VAL A 108 -1.61 9.48 -7.25
C VAL A 108 -1.78 9.39 -8.77
N ALA A 109 -1.50 10.46 -9.51
CA ALA A 109 -1.57 10.44 -10.97
C ALA A 109 -0.60 9.41 -11.59
N ALA A 110 0.63 9.33 -11.08
CA ALA A 110 1.61 8.36 -11.56
C ALA A 110 1.22 6.92 -11.24
N MET A 111 0.66 6.66 -10.05
CA MET A 111 0.11 5.35 -9.68
C MET A 111 -1.05 4.95 -10.59
N ARG A 112 -2.03 5.84 -10.76
CA ARG A 112 -3.21 5.61 -11.60
C ARG A 112 -2.88 5.38 -13.08
N ALA A 113 -1.84 6.05 -13.59
CA ALA A 113 -1.38 5.82 -14.96
C ALA A 113 -0.66 4.48 -15.15
N ALA A 114 -0.27 3.81 -14.06
CA ALA A 114 0.57 2.62 -14.11
C ALA A 114 -0.21 1.30 -13.97
N VAL A 115 -1.48 1.35 -13.51
CA VAL A 115 -2.31 0.16 -13.24
C VAL A 115 -3.78 0.44 -13.55
N ASP A 116 -4.55 -0.63 -13.83
CA ASP A 116 -5.99 -0.54 -14.11
C ASP A 116 -6.86 -0.69 -12.86
N ILE A 117 -6.31 -1.21 -11.76
CA ILE A 117 -7.01 -1.33 -10.47
C ILE A 117 -7.09 0.05 -9.76
N PRO A 118 -8.12 0.27 -8.91
CA PRO A 118 -8.27 1.49 -8.14
C PRO A 118 -7.05 1.87 -7.28
#